data_AF-A0A8E2B1Z5-F1
#
_entry.id   AF-A0A8E2B1Z5-F1
#
_cell.length_a   1.000
_cell.length_b   1.000
_cell.length_c   1.000
_cell.angle_alpha   90.00
_cell.angle_beta   90.00
_cell.angle_gamma   90.00
#
_symmetry.space_group_name_H-M   'P 1'
#
loop_
_entity.id
_entity.type
_entity.pdbx_description
1 polymer ?
#
loop_
_entity_poly.entity_id
_entity_poly.type
_entity_poly.pdbx_seq_one_letter_code
_entity_poly.pdbx_strand_id
1 'polypeptide(L)' 'SSARVQARAHPALGVYDILCNIFEELASTASISNAYQDMIEIRRTLARAARVCKAFYEPALKILWKELNSLMPLLQLL' A
#
# COMPACT_ATOMS: atom_id res chain seq x y z
N SER A 1 -17.81 29.92 19.42
CA SER A 1 -17.12 30.06 18.13
C SER A 1 -15.96 29.08 18.05
N SER A 2 -16.09 27.98 17.29
CA SER A 2 -14.93 27.13 16.94
C SER A 2 -15.26 26.33 15.68
N ALA A 3 -15.03 26.95 14.52
CA ALA A 3 -15.13 26.31 13.23
C ALA A 3 -13.84 25.49 13.02
N ARG A 4 -13.89 24.20 13.35
CA ARG A 4 -12.87 23.25 12.88
C ARG A 4 -12.94 23.24 11.35
N VAL A 5 -11.90 23.74 10.71
CA VAL A 5 -11.68 23.56 9.28
C VAL A 5 -11.55 22.06 9.04
N GLN A 6 -12.65 21.40 8.65
CA GLN A 6 -12.60 20.06 8.08
C GLN A 6 -11.81 20.18 6.78
N ALA A 7 -10.53 19.84 6.81
CA ALA A 7 -9.77 19.62 5.60
C ALA A 7 -10.49 18.50 4.83
N ARG A 8 -11.23 18.89 3.78
CA ARG A 8 -11.96 17.93 2.95
C ARG A 8 -10.90 17.03 2.32
N ALA A 9 -11.00 15.73 2.55
CA ALA A 9 -10.13 14.75 1.92
C ALA A 9 -10.13 15.00 0.41
N HIS A 10 -8.95 15.00 -0.21
CA HIS A 10 -8.83 15.26 -1.64
C HIS A 10 -9.68 14.24 -2.42
N PRO A 11 -10.47 14.63 -3.44
CA PRO A 11 -11.40 13.73 -4.13
C PRO A 11 -10.74 12.45 -4.67
N ALA A 12 -9.47 12.54 -5.07
CA ALA A 12 -8.69 11.39 -5.53
C ALA A 12 -8.57 10.27 -4.48
N LEU A 13 -8.60 10.60 -3.18
CA LEU A 13 -8.59 9.60 -2.09
C LEU A 13 -9.89 8.79 -2.02
N GLY A 14 -10.97 9.25 -2.66
CA GLY A 14 -12.23 8.50 -2.77
C GLY A 14 -12.28 7.55 -3.96
N VAL A 15 -11.29 7.60 -4.87
CA VAL A 15 -11.29 6.80 -6.09
C VAL A 15 -10.41 5.58 -5.89
N TYR A 16 -11.04 4.45 -5.56
CA TYR A 16 -10.36 3.19 -5.24
C TYR A 16 -9.39 2.74 -6.35
N ASP A 17 -9.80 2.84 -7.61
CA ASP A 17 -8.99 2.40 -8.76
C ASP A 17 -7.72 3.25 -8.93
N ILE A 18 -7.81 4.55 -8.68
CA ILE A 18 -6.63 5.45 -8.70
C ILE A 18 -5.65 5.01 -7.63
N LEU A 19 -6.13 4.70 -6.41
CA LEU A 19 -5.27 4.22 -5.34
C LEU A 19 -4.64 2.86 -5.66
N CYS A 20 -5.41 1.93 -6.23
CA CYS A 20 -4.87 0.66 -6.71
C CYS A 20 -3.76 0.87 -7.73
N ASN A 21 -4.00 1.69 -8.75
CA ASN A 21 -3.02 1.98 -9.79
C ASN A 21 -1.73 2.59 -9.21
N ILE A 22 -1.84 3.54 -8.28
CA ILE A 22 -0.67 4.12 -7.61
C ILE A 22 0.14 3.05 -6.87
N PHE A 23 -0.52 2.21 -6.08
CA PHE A 23 0.18 1.16 -5.32
C PHE A 23 0.73 0.06 -6.21
N GLU A 24 0.07 -0.24 -7.34
CA GLU A 24 0.51 -1.22 -8.31
C GLU A 24 1.73 -0.74 -9.11
N GLU A 25 1.80 0.55 -9.46
CA GLU A 25 3.01 1.15 -10.04
C GLU A 25 4.18 1.12 -9.05
N LEU A 26 3.92 1.43 -7.77
CA LEU A 26 4.93 1.27 -6.71
C LEU A 26 5.42 -0.18 -6.60
N ALA A 27 4.56 -1.18 -6.73
CA ALA A 27 4.98 -2.59 -6.75
C ALA A 27 5.76 -2.95 -8.03
N SER A 28 5.31 -2.46 -9.17
CA SER A 28 5.91 -2.75 -10.49
C SER A 28 7.34 -2.24 -10.60
N THR A 29 7.63 -1.06 -10.03
CA THR A 29 9.00 -0.52 -9.97
C THR A 29 9.97 -1.45 -9.22
N ALA A 30 9.53 -2.16 -8.17
CA ALA A 30 10.35 -3.17 -7.47
C ALA A 30 10.78 -4.29 -8.40
N SER A 31 9.82 -4.78 -9.19
CA SER A 31 9.98 -5.93 -10.07
C SER A 31 10.99 -5.64 -11.18
N ILE A 32 11.00 -4.42 -11.70
CA ILE A 32 11.94 -3.99 -12.75
C ILE A 32 13.38 -3.96 -12.25
N SER A 33 13.60 -3.48 -11.01
CA SER A 33 14.94 -3.35 -10.42
C SER A 33 15.60 -4.71 -10.13
N ASN A 34 14.82 -5.78 -9.93
CA ASN A 34 15.26 -7.11 -9.48
C ASN A 34 16.10 -7.13 -8.18
N ALA A 35 16.26 -5.99 -7.51
CA ALA A 35 16.94 -5.90 -6.24
C ALA A 35 16.03 -6.39 -5.12
N TYR A 36 16.46 -7.43 -4.40
CA TYR A 36 15.74 -7.98 -3.25
C TYR A 36 15.44 -6.92 -2.16
N GLN A 37 16.34 -5.94 -2.01
CA GLN A 37 16.15 -4.84 -1.06
C GLN A 37 14.98 -3.94 -1.45
N ASP A 38 14.81 -3.64 -2.74
CA ASP A 38 13.72 -2.79 -3.24
C ASP A 38 12.37 -3.46 -2.99
N MET A 39 12.28 -4.78 -3.19
CA MET A 39 11.07 -5.54 -2.86
C MET A 39 10.72 -5.47 -1.36
N ILE A 40 11.71 -5.54 -0.47
CA ILE A 40 11.47 -5.40 0.98
C ILE A 40 11.00 -3.98 1.31
N GLU A 41 11.64 -2.97 0.74
CA GLU A 41 11.29 -1.58 0.98
C GLU A 41 9.87 -1.26 0.49
N ILE A 42 9.49 -1.78 -0.67
CA ILE A 42 8.15 -1.56 -1.23
C ILE A 42 7.08 -2.25 -0.40
N ARG A 43 7.31 -3.48 0.09
CA ARG A 43 6.41 -4.13 1.07
C ARG A 43 6.27 -3.29 2.35
N ARG A 44 7.36 -2.73 2.88
CA ARG A 44 7.31 -1.85 4.05
C ARG A 44 6.53 -0.57 3.76
N THR A 45 6.70 -0.01 2.57
CA THR A 45 6.00 1.21 2.11
C THR A 45 4.50 0.95 1.98
N LEU A 46 4.07 -0.15 1.36
CA LEU A 46 2.67 -0.55 1.27
C LEU A 46 2.06 -0.80 2.66
N ALA A 47 2.78 -1.49 3.55
CA ALA A 47 2.34 -1.70 4.93
C ALA A 47 2.19 -0.38 5.70
N ARG A 48 3.06 0.59 5.47
CA ARG A 48 2.93 1.95 6.03
C ARG A 48 1.73 2.67 5.43
N ALA A 49 1.57 2.65 4.11
CA ALA A 49 0.45 3.30 3.42
C ALA A 49 -0.90 2.81 3.91
N ALA A 50 -1.06 1.49 4.11
CA ALA A 50 -2.29 0.90 4.67
C ALA A 50 -2.67 1.47 6.05
N ARG A 51 -1.70 1.98 6.83
CA ARG A 51 -1.92 2.55 8.17
C ARG A 51 -2.08 4.08 8.18
N VAL A 52 -1.91 4.77 7.05
CA VAL A 52 -1.99 6.24 6.99
C VAL A 52 -3.43 6.73 7.11
N CYS A 53 -4.34 6.18 6.32
CA CYS A 53 -5.74 6.58 6.32
C CYS A 53 -6.67 5.45 5.87
N LYS A 54 -7.97 5.60 6.16
CA LYS A 54 -8.98 4.59 5.82
C LYS A 54 -9.06 4.32 4.31
N ALA A 55 -8.88 5.35 3.49
CA ALA A 55 -8.90 5.22 2.03
C ALA A 55 -7.75 4.36 1.49
N PHE A 56 -6.58 4.42 2.13
CA PHE A 56 -5.40 3.66 1.70
C PHE A 56 -5.42 2.22 2.18
N TYR A 57 -6.14 1.94 3.27
CA TYR A 57 -6.13 0.66 3.94
C TYR A 57 -6.34 -0.52 2.99
N GLU A 58 -7.50 -0.56 2.33
CA GLU A 58 -7.87 -1.67 1.46
C GLU A 58 -6.98 -1.77 0.20
N PRO A 59 -6.79 -0.71 -0.61
CA PRO A 59 -6.00 -0.82 -1.83
C PRO A 59 -4.51 -1.12 -1.56
N ALA A 60 -3.90 -0.50 -0.54
CA ALA A 60 -2.50 -0.78 -0.20
C ALA A 60 -2.31 -2.20 0.34
N LEU A 61 -3.26 -2.69 1.15
CA LEU A 61 -3.20 -4.04 1.70
C LEU A 61 -3.38 -5.10 0.59
N LYS A 62 -4.27 -4.86 -0.38
CA LYS A 62 -4.48 -5.74 -1.54
C LYS A 62 -3.18 -5.94 -2.33
N ILE A 63 -2.47 -4.86 -2.66
CA ILE A 63 -1.19 -4.95 -3.38
C ILE A 63 -0.11 -5.58 -2.49
N LEU A 64 -0.06 -5.25 -1.20
CA LEU A 64 0.89 -5.87 -0.26
C LEU A 64 0.77 -7.40 -0.24
N TRP A 65 -0.46 -7.93 -0.17
CA TRP A 65 -0.70 -9.37 -0.20
C TRP A 65 -0.29 -10.01 -1.52
N LYS A 66 -0.49 -9.32 -2.66
CA LYS A 66 -0.02 -9.78 -3.98
C LYS A 66 1.50 -9.88 -4.04
N GLU A 67 2.23 -8.96 -3.41
CA GLU A 67 3.70 -8.98 -3.36
C GLU A 67 4.27 -10.03 -2.38
N LEU A 68 3.46 -10.55 -1.48
CA LEU A 68 3.78 -11.60 -0.50
C LEU A 68 3.67 -13.00 -1.12
N ASN A 69 4.31 -13.21 -2.28
CA ASN A 69 4.36 -14.51 -2.97
C ASN A 69 5.02 -15.66 -2.17
N SER A 70 5.50 -15.38 -0.95
CA SER A 70 5.98 -16.39 -0.02
C SER A 70 5.38 -16.13 1.36
N LEU A 71 4.22 -16.72 1.62
CA LEU A 71 3.72 -16.96 2.98
C LEU A 71 4.45 -18.14 3.64
N MET A 72 5.31 -18.85 2.90
CA MET A 72 6.10 -19.98 3.41
C MET A 72 6.84 -19.69 4.73
N PRO A 73 7.55 -18.55 4.91
CA PRO A 73 8.19 -18.27 6.21
C PRO A 73 7.18 -18.10 7.35
N LEU A 74 5.93 -17.69 7.08
CA LEU A 74 4.87 -17.60 8.08
C LEU A 74 4.22 -18.97 8.35
N LEU A 75 4.16 -19.84 7.35
CA LEU A 75 3.64 -21.21 7.47
C LEU A 75 4.65 -22.17 8.13
N GLN A 76 5.94 -21.88 8.12
CA GLN A 76 6.97 -22.65 8.84
C GLN A 76 6.89 -22.50 10.37
N LEU A 77 6.07 -21.58 10.88
CA LEU A 77 5.86 -21.31 12.30
C LEU A 77 4.60 -22.00 12.89
N LEU A 78 3.82 -22.68 12.05
CA LEU A 78 2.64 -23.48 12.40
C LEU A 78 2.99 -24.97 12.44
#